data_AF-A0A522N197-F1
#
_entry.id   AF-A0A522N197-F1
#
_cell.length_a   1.000
_cell.length_b   1.000
_cell.length_c   1.000
_cell.angle_alpha   90.00
_cell.angle_beta   90.00
_cell.angle_gamma   90.00
#
_symmetry.space_group_name_H-M   'P 1'
#
loop_
_entity.id
_entity.type
_entity.pdbx_description
1 polymer ?
#
loop_
_entity_poly.entity_id
_entity_poly.type
_entity_poly.pdbx_seq_one_letter_code
_entity_poly.pdbx_strand_id
1 'polypeptide(L)'
;MQGYTWSHHEIRRLLMNLSRPRALERDPIALSLQRALGSSSPRRAVADLVERTFVERDPATQIERTVIEQCDLQGRGTREVARELHLSLRQFFRYRARAMAAIAATLANLLADAGVRPAERLLDAYLQAYPPSEAGGQAAAAANEREAYVTLRARLGAWLPFHEAEAERFGAFHAACTWVHMARRYDLEGESADAGRLLERAGAALGGLPSAEAAHVAFLLADTRYLIAGDRGERHAMEVQLEAMAAFAPRTPGPELSEAIVLLRRGGVQAAGGAFGDARRSMRDALRIRQTHGELTLVAGCVLLDAAILFYEGRTERAWELARTARAVQPHGPELFPSACALESAAALALERSWEAPAAAPAPFLRTRHYGLLQAIDVHRHASAGNLAPARAALASAETIVTASAGPLLNAYVTHARAFLAQASGQQREAEALFQRAETAFAAHADARWAPLLRARAVLAR
;
A
#
# COMPACT_ATOMS: atom_id res chain seq x y z
N MET A 1 11.49 -17.22 17.07
CA MET A 1 10.64 -16.11 16.60
C MET A 1 11.56 -15.01 16.09
N GLN A 2 11.56 -14.71 14.80
CA GLN A 2 12.28 -13.54 14.29
C GLN A 2 11.52 -12.29 14.75
N GLY A 3 12.12 -11.51 15.64
CA GLY A 3 11.53 -10.27 16.15
C GLY A 3 11.31 -9.27 15.01
N TYR A 4 10.20 -8.54 15.06
CA TYR A 4 9.92 -7.43 14.15
C TYR A 4 11.08 -6.41 14.21
N THR A 5 11.69 -6.11 13.07
CA THR A 5 12.78 -5.12 12.97
C THR A 5 12.22 -3.77 12.53
N TRP A 6 12.41 -2.75 13.36
CA TRP A 6 12.00 -1.39 13.01
C TRP A 6 12.88 -0.83 11.89
N SER A 7 12.26 -0.19 10.90
CA SER A 7 13.00 0.41 9.80
C SER A 7 13.76 1.67 10.24
N HIS A 8 14.88 1.97 9.58
CA HIS A 8 15.62 3.22 9.83
C HIS A 8 14.76 4.47 9.61
N HIS A 9 13.78 4.40 8.72
CA HIS A 9 12.87 5.51 8.45
C HIS A 9 11.96 5.81 9.65
N GLU A 10 11.40 4.77 10.28
CA GLU A 10 10.56 4.92 11.46
C GLU A 10 11.33 5.50 12.65
N ILE A 11 12.55 5.00 12.89
CA ILE A 11 13.43 5.54 13.95
C ILE A 11 13.76 7.00 13.67
N ARG A 12 14.13 7.34 12.44
CA ARG A 12 14.42 8.72 12.06
C ARG A 12 13.20 9.62 12.23
N ARG A 13 12.00 9.16 11.84
CA ARG A 13 10.73 9.90 12.05
C ARG A 13 10.51 10.20 13.54
N LEU A 14 10.70 9.19 14.39
CA LEU A 14 10.56 9.30 15.84
C LEU A 14 11.53 10.33 16.42
N LEU A 15 12.81 10.26 16.04
CA LEU A 15 13.85 11.18 16.52
C LEU A 15 13.62 12.62 16.04
N MET A 16 13.28 12.82 14.77
CA MET A 16 13.00 14.15 14.22
C MET A 16 11.83 14.85 14.95
N ASN A 17 10.85 14.06 15.43
CA ASN A 17 9.71 14.58 16.16
C ASN A 17 10.02 14.98 17.61
N LEU A 18 11.22 14.72 18.16
CA LEU A 18 11.64 15.22 19.48
C LEU A 18 11.63 16.75 19.59
N SER A 19 11.83 17.44 18.47
CA SER A 19 11.70 18.90 18.35
C SER A 19 10.24 19.38 18.25
N ARG A 20 9.28 18.46 18.06
CA ARG A 20 7.85 18.74 17.83
C ARG A 20 6.99 17.96 18.83
N PRO A 21 6.89 18.42 20.10
CA PRO A 21 6.20 17.67 21.17
C PRO A 21 4.79 17.21 20.80
N ARG A 22 3.98 18.09 20.18
CA ARG A 22 2.62 17.78 19.73
C ARG A 22 2.54 16.66 18.67
N ALA A 23 3.59 16.48 17.86
CA ALA A 23 3.65 15.38 16.91
C ALA A 23 3.93 14.05 17.61
N LEU A 24 4.79 14.04 18.64
CA LEU A 24 5.05 12.86 19.46
C LEU A 24 3.86 12.47 20.34
N GLU A 25 3.09 13.43 20.82
CA GLU A 25 1.82 13.19 21.54
C GLU A 25 0.79 12.42 20.70
N ARG A 26 0.98 12.38 19.37
CA ARG A 26 0.12 11.67 18.43
C ARG A 26 0.82 10.50 17.73
N ASP A 27 2.11 10.29 18.00
CA ASP A 27 2.86 9.19 17.40
C ASP A 27 2.64 7.91 18.23
N PRO A 28 2.06 6.86 17.64
CA PRO A 28 1.71 5.64 18.38
C PRO A 28 2.95 4.94 18.97
N ILE A 29 4.11 5.05 18.32
CA ILE A 29 5.35 4.46 18.83
C ILE A 29 5.81 5.22 20.07
N ALA A 30 5.76 6.55 20.04
CA ALA A 30 6.17 7.39 21.17
C ALA A 30 5.25 7.21 22.39
N LEU A 31 3.93 7.10 22.17
CA LEU A 31 2.95 6.85 23.23
C LEU A 31 3.13 5.47 23.87
N SER A 32 3.35 4.43 23.08
CA SER A 32 3.60 3.11 23.66
C SER A 32 4.95 3.02 24.36
N LEU A 33 5.98 3.70 23.84
CA LEU A 33 7.28 3.81 24.52
C LEU A 33 7.13 4.56 25.85
N GLN A 34 6.32 5.60 25.90
CA GLN A 34 5.98 6.31 27.15
C GLN A 34 5.38 5.36 28.17
N ARG A 35 4.38 4.55 27.77
CA ARG A 35 3.75 3.57 28.66
C ARG A 35 4.75 2.50 29.11
N ALA A 36 5.54 1.96 28.18
CA ALA A 36 6.55 0.95 28.45
C ALA A 36 7.64 1.43 29.44
N LEU A 37 8.03 2.70 29.34
CA LEU A 37 9.05 3.30 30.20
C LEU A 37 8.49 3.97 31.47
N GLY A 38 7.15 4.10 31.59
CA GLY A 38 6.52 4.89 32.64
C GLY A 38 6.90 6.39 32.59
N SER A 39 7.28 6.91 31.41
CA SER A 39 7.74 8.29 31.28
C SER A 39 6.58 9.29 31.38
N SER A 40 6.85 10.48 31.90
CA SER A 40 5.85 11.55 32.06
C SER A 40 5.35 12.16 30.74
N SER A 41 6.07 11.95 29.64
CA SER A 41 5.67 12.41 28.30
C SER A 41 6.27 11.53 27.20
N PRO A 42 5.66 11.48 25.99
CA PRO A 42 6.22 10.78 24.83
C PRO A 42 7.61 11.30 24.44
N ARG A 43 7.83 12.61 24.55
CA ARG A 43 9.13 13.24 24.31
C ARG A 43 10.20 12.70 25.27
N ARG A 44 9.89 12.63 26.56
CA ARG A 44 10.82 12.10 27.57
C ARG A 44 11.12 10.62 27.27
N ALA A 45 10.11 9.83 26.91
CA ALA A 45 10.28 8.43 26.58
C ALA A 45 11.24 8.18 25.41
N VAL A 46 11.11 8.97 24.32
CA VAL A 46 12.03 8.87 23.17
C VAL A 46 13.44 9.32 23.55
N ALA A 47 13.59 10.34 24.41
CA ALA A 47 14.89 10.73 24.92
C ALA A 47 15.53 9.63 25.80
N ASP A 48 14.75 9.02 26.69
CA ASP A 48 15.19 7.90 27.54
C ASP A 48 15.60 6.67 26.69
N LEU A 49 14.91 6.41 25.58
CA LEU A 49 15.30 5.38 24.62
C LEU A 49 16.68 5.63 24.03
N VAL A 50 16.95 6.86 23.56
CA VAL A 50 18.26 7.23 23.01
C VAL A 50 19.34 7.10 24.09
N GLU A 51 19.07 7.58 25.30
CA GLU A 51 20.00 7.48 26.43
C GLU A 51 20.33 6.01 26.75
N ARG A 52 19.31 5.14 26.87
CA ARG A 52 19.47 3.70 27.12
C ARG A 52 20.22 2.98 26.00
N THR A 53 20.04 3.39 24.76
CA THR A 53 20.70 2.77 23.60
C THR A 53 22.23 2.97 23.67
N PHE A 54 22.68 4.11 24.19
CA PHE A 54 24.10 4.50 24.19
C PHE A 54 24.66 4.64 25.62
N VAL A 55 24.23 3.76 26.55
CA VAL A 55 24.75 3.70 27.93
C VAL A 55 26.20 3.25 27.97
N GLU A 56 26.60 2.33 27.08
CA GLU A 56 27.96 1.82 27.01
C GLU A 56 28.92 2.91 26.52
N ARG A 57 30.07 3.05 27.20
CA ARG A 57 31.03 4.13 26.99
C ARG A 57 32.22 3.73 26.13
N ASP A 58 32.03 2.86 25.14
CA ASP A 58 33.10 2.63 24.18
C ASP A 58 33.21 3.81 23.17
N PRO A 59 34.40 4.08 22.62
CA PRO A 59 34.61 5.21 21.73
C PRO A 59 33.73 5.20 20.46
N ALA A 60 33.36 4.02 19.95
CA ALA A 60 32.53 3.93 18.75
C ALA A 60 31.07 4.32 19.06
N THR A 61 30.54 3.82 20.18
CA THR A 61 29.19 4.17 20.67
C THR A 61 29.07 5.65 21.00
N GLN A 62 30.15 6.28 21.50
CA GLN A 62 30.17 7.73 21.71
C GLN A 62 30.04 8.52 20.38
N ILE A 63 30.70 8.06 19.32
CA ILE A 63 30.57 8.67 17.98
C ILE A 63 29.15 8.48 17.45
N GLU A 64 28.59 7.27 17.57
CA GLU A 64 27.21 6.95 17.15
C GLU A 64 26.18 7.85 17.84
N ARG A 65 26.29 7.99 19.16
CA ARG A 65 25.47 8.91 19.97
C ARG A 65 25.61 10.35 19.50
N THR A 66 26.84 10.83 19.33
CA THR A 66 27.11 12.22 18.92
C THR A 66 26.50 12.51 17.55
N VAL A 67 26.57 11.56 16.62
CA VAL A 67 25.95 11.69 15.29
C VAL A 67 24.43 11.86 15.40
N ILE A 68 23.76 11.07 16.22
CA ILE A 68 22.30 11.16 16.42
C ILE A 68 21.92 12.47 17.10
N GLU A 69 22.61 12.87 18.17
CA GLU A 69 22.32 14.10 18.90
C GLU A 69 22.45 15.34 18.00
N GLN A 70 23.56 15.45 17.27
CA GLN A 70 23.84 16.63 16.45
C GLN A 70 22.93 16.70 15.21
N CYS A 71 22.68 15.58 14.52
CA CYS A 71 21.92 15.60 13.27
C CYS A 71 20.42 15.40 13.46
N ASP A 72 20.01 14.42 14.26
CA ASP A 72 18.61 14.00 14.35
C ASP A 72 17.85 14.72 15.47
N LEU A 73 18.54 15.18 16.53
CA LEU A 73 17.91 15.96 17.61
C LEU A 73 18.06 17.47 17.41
N GLN A 74 19.27 17.94 17.07
CA GLN A 74 19.56 19.37 16.89
C GLN A 74 19.38 19.86 15.45
N GLY A 75 19.21 18.95 14.49
CA GLY A 75 18.96 19.31 13.09
C GLY A 75 20.16 19.88 12.34
N ARG A 76 21.39 19.67 12.84
CA ARG A 76 22.61 20.19 12.18
C ARG A 76 22.91 19.47 10.86
N GLY A 77 23.64 20.16 10.00
CA GLY A 77 23.99 19.64 8.67
C GLY A 77 24.95 18.45 8.75
N THR A 78 24.64 17.37 8.04
CA THR A 78 25.49 16.16 8.02
C THR A 78 26.97 16.42 7.66
N ARG A 79 27.24 17.32 6.69
CA ARG A 79 28.63 17.64 6.29
C ARG A 79 29.41 18.39 7.37
N GLU A 80 28.73 19.24 8.12
CA GLU A 80 29.28 20.02 9.22
C GLU A 80 29.69 19.09 10.37
N VAL A 81 28.75 18.26 10.84
CA VAL A 81 28.98 17.29 11.91
C VAL A 81 30.05 16.26 11.52
N ALA A 82 30.04 15.76 10.28
CA ALA A 82 31.08 14.83 9.82
C ALA A 82 32.49 15.45 9.89
N ARG A 83 32.63 16.74 9.56
CA ARG A 83 33.91 17.45 9.62
C ARG A 83 34.39 17.63 11.06
N GLU A 84 33.50 18.02 11.97
CA GLU A 84 33.83 18.20 13.40
C GLU A 84 34.27 16.89 14.06
N LEU A 85 33.68 15.77 13.67
CA LEU A 85 34.05 14.44 14.17
C LEU A 85 35.27 13.85 13.45
N HIS A 86 35.91 14.60 12.53
CA HIS A 86 37.01 14.13 11.70
C HIS A 86 36.69 12.82 10.93
N LEU A 87 35.44 12.68 10.46
CA LEU A 87 34.96 11.53 9.71
C LEU A 87 34.80 11.85 8.22
N SER A 88 35.15 10.89 7.35
CA SER A 88 34.66 10.93 5.98
C SER A 88 33.13 10.78 5.95
N LEU A 89 32.47 11.31 4.92
CA LEU A 89 31.00 11.18 4.78
C LEU A 89 30.55 9.71 4.77
N ARG A 90 31.34 8.82 4.18
CA ARG A 90 31.05 7.38 4.18
C ARG A 90 31.10 6.80 5.59
N GLN A 91 32.12 7.13 6.38
CA GLN A 91 32.21 6.71 7.79
C GLN A 91 31.06 7.29 8.61
N PHE A 92 30.74 8.57 8.42
CA PHE A 92 29.62 9.23 9.08
C PHE A 92 28.30 8.48 8.84
N PHE A 93 27.96 8.19 7.59
CA PHE A 93 26.72 7.45 7.29
C PHE A 93 26.73 6.03 7.83
N ARG A 94 27.89 5.38 7.88
CA ARG A 94 28.05 4.06 8.51
C ARG A 94 27.77 4.11 10.01
N TYR A 95 28.31 5.10 10.73
CA TYR A 95 28.03 5.30 12.15
C TYR A 95 26.56 5.66 12.38
N ARG A 96 25.98 6.54 11.56
CA ARG A 96 24.55 6.88 11.65
C ARG A 96 23.64 5.67 11.45
N ALA A 97 23.94 4.83 10.45
CA ALA A 97 23.17 3.62 10.19
C ALA A 97 23.27 2.62 11.36
N ARG A 98 24.48 2.43 11.92
CA ARG A 98 24.69 1.60 13.13
C ARG A 98 23.91 2.14 14.32
N ALA A 99 23.97 3.45 14.55
CA ALA A 99 23.22 4.12 15.61
C ALA A 99 21.70 3.92 15.48
N MET A 100 21.15 4.07 14.26
CA MET A 100 19.72 3.83 13.98
C MET A 100 19.33 2.37 14.22
N ALA A 101 20.18 1.41 13.82
CA ALA A 101 19.95 -0.01 14.05
C ALA A 101 20.00 -0.36 15.55
N ALA A 102 20.91 0.25 16.31
CA ALA A 102 20.99 0.09 17.77
C ALA A 102 19.70 0.61 18.44
N ILE A 103 19.25 1.82 18.07
CA ILE A 103 18.00 2.39 18.61
C ILE A 103 16.80 1.51 18.25
N ALA A 104 16.75 0.98 17.02
CA ALA A 104 15.71 0.05 16.58
C ALA A 104 15.68 -1.22 17.44
N ALA A 105 16.85 -1.80 17.73
CA ALA A 105 16.97 -2.99 18.56
C ALA A 105 16.55 -2.72 20.02
N THR A 106 17.03 -1.63 20.61
CA THR A 106 16.64 -1.23 21.98
C THR A 106 15.14 -0.94 22.06
N LEU A 107 14.56 -0.27 21.07
CA LEU A 107 13.12 -0.04 20.98
C LEU A 107 12.35 -1.35 20.90
N ALA A 108 12.77 -2.29 20.04
CA ALA A 108 12.12 -3.60 19.93
C ALA A 108 12.14 -4.35 21.27
N ASN A 109 13.27 -4.35 21.97
CA ASN A 109 13.41 -5.02 23.27
C ASN A 109 12.52 -4.38 24.34
N LEU A 110 12.57 -3.05 24.51
CA LEU A 110 11.76 -2.34 25.52
C LEU A 110 10.26 -2.57 25.32
N LEU A 111 9.81 -2.63 24.06
CA LEU A 111 8.41 -2.87 23.76
C LEU A 111 8.02 -4.33 23.95
N ALA A 112 8.90 -5.27 23.61
CA ALA A 112 8.70 -6.69 23.89
C ALA A 112 8.62 -6.97 25.40
N ASP A 113 9.50 -6.36 26.20
CA ASP A 113 9.53 -6.48 27.66
C ASP A 113 8.26 -5.92 28.31
N ALA A 114 7.70 -4.84 27.73
CA ALA A 114 6.42 -4.27 28.14
C ALA A 114 5.20 -5.06 27.63
N GLY A 115 5.41 -6.20 26.97
CA GLY A 115 4.36 -7.03 26.40
C GLY A 115 3.67 -6.42 25.17
N VAL A 116 4.16 -5.31 24.63
CA VAL A 116 3.54 -4.60 23.50
C VAL A 116 3.94 -5.27 22.19
N ARG A 117 3.02 -5.98 21.55
CA ARG A 117 3.29 -6.63 20.26
C ARG A 117 3.10 -5.64 19.11
N PRO A 118 3.99 -5.61 18.08
CA PRO A 118 3.80 -4.77 16.89
C PRO A 118 2.46 -5.01 16.17
N ALA A 119 1.92 -6.23 16.22
CA ALA A 119 0.59 -6.56 15.71
C ALA A 119 -0.54 -5.86 16.48
N GLU A 120 -0.39 -5.71 17.81
CA GLU A 120 -1.33 -4.95 18.66
C GLU A 120 -1.31 -3.45 18.33
N ARG A 121 -0.28 -2.95 17.63
CA ARG A 121 -0.20 -1.54 17.17
C ARG A 121 -0.81 -1.27 15.82
N LEU A 122 -0.71 -2.22 14.88
CA LEU A 122 -1.57 -2.17 13.70
C LEU A 122 -3.03 -2.20 14.14
N LEU A 123 -3.33 -2.99 15.18
CA LEU A 123 -4.61 -3.00 15.88
C LEU A 123 -4.94 -1.66 16.55
N ASP A 124 -4.06 -1.04 17.34
CA ASP A 124 -4.32 0.27 17.96
C ASP A 124 -4.54 1.39 16.92
N ALA A 125 -3.69 1.48 15.89
CA ALA A 125 -3.82 2.46 14.81
C ALA A 125 -5.12 2.25 14.01
N TYR A 126 -5.51 0.99 13.84
CA TYR A 126 -6.76 0.62 13.20
C TYR A 126 -7.98 0.90 14.08
N LEU A 127 -7.95 0.56 15.37
CA LEU A 127 -9.01 0.83 16.33
C LEU A 127 -9.22 2.34 16.57
N GLN A 128 -8.16 3.14 16.40
CA GLN A 128 -8.25 4.61 16.39
C GLN A 128 -8.89 5.15 15.10
N ALA A 129 -8.68 4.50 13.95
CA ALA A 129 -9.33 4.86 12.69
C ALA A 129 -10.81 4.42 12.65
N TYR A 130 -11.16 3.36 13.38
CA TYR A 130 -12.52 2.82 13.52
C TYR A 130 -12.88 2.68 15.01
N PRO A 131 -13.11 3.80 15.75
CA PRO A 131 -13.48 3.75 17.16
C PRO A 131 -14.82 3.01 17.35
N PRO A 132 -15.03 2.34 18.50
CA PRO A 132 -16.32 1.70 18.76
C PRO A 132 -17.45 2.73 18.64
N SER A 133 -18.58 2.37 18.01
CA SER A 133 -19.80 3.12 18.29
C SER A 133 -20.09 2.91 19.78
N GLU A 134 -20.11 3.98 20.58
CA GLU A 134 -20.35 3.93 22.03
C GLU A 134 -21.77 3.45 22.42
N ALA A 135 -22.50 2.78 21.53
CA ALA A 135 -23.84 2.28 21.77
C ALA A 135 -23.81 0.89 22.43
N GLY A 136 -23.69 0.89 23.76
CA GLY A 136 -24.14 -0.22 24.61
C GLY A 136 -23.02 -1.07 25.20
N GLY A 137 -22.97 -1.14 26.53
CA GLY A 137 -22.02 -1.94 27.29
C GLY A 137 -22.10 -3.43 26.95
N GLN A 138 -21.27 -3.87 26.00
CA GLN A 138 -21.05 -5.28 25.68
C GLN A 138 -19.83 -5.83 26.43
N ALA A 139 -19.99 -7.04 26.95
CA ALA A 139 -19.08 -7.76 27.85
C ALA A 139 -17.69 -8.01 27.26
N ALA A 140 -16.71 -8.31 28.13
CA ALA A 140 -15.30 -8.58 27.80
C ALA A 140 -15.07 -9.60 26.65
N ALA A 141 -16.02 -10.51 26.39
CA ALA A 141 -15.98 -11.42 25.25
C ALA A 141 -16.05 -10.70 23.88
N ALA A 142 -16.81 -9.61 23.77
CA ALA A 142 -16.91 -8.79 22.56
C ALA A 142 -15.64 -7.97 22.29
N ALA A 143 -14.93 -7.57 23.35
CA ALA A 143 -13.62 -6.92 23.22
C ALA A 143 -12.57 -7.88 22.62
N ASN A 144 -12.57 -9.14 23.04
CA ASN A 144 -11.68 -10.18 22.50
C ASN A 144 -11.99 -10.52 21.02
N GLU A 145 -13.26 -10.57 20.63
CA GLU A 145 -13.64 -10.82 19.23
C GLU A 145 -13.15 -9.69 18.31
N ARG A 146 -13.37 -8.44 18.72
CA ARG A 146 -12.98 -7.28 17.92
C ARG A 146 -11.46 -7.20 17.75
N GLU A 147 -10.70 -7.43 18.82
CA GLU A 147 -9.24 -7.48 18.74
C GLU A 147 -8.76 -8.57 17.77
N ALA A 148 -9.37 -9.76 17.82
CA ALA A 148 -9.08 -10.84 16.91
C ALA A 148 -9.43 -10.50 15.46
N TYR A 149 -10.59 -9.86 15.22
CA TYR A 149 -11.01 -9.40 13.89
C TYR A 149 -10.02 -8.40 13.30
N VAL A 150 -9.64 -7.38 14.07
CA VAL A 150 -8.69 -6.37 13.60
C VAL A 150 -7.31 -6.97 13.37
N THR A 151 -6.86 -7.88 14.23
CA THR A 151 -5.59 -8.61 14.03
C THR A 151 -5.63 -9.41 12.73
N LEU A 152 -6.75 -10.08 12.42
CA LEU A 152 -6.92 -10.78 11.15
C LEU A 152 -6.94 -9.81 9.96
N ARG A 153 -7.63 -8.67 10.06
CA ARG A 153 -7.63 -7.64 9.00
C ARG A 153 -6.22 -7.11 8.73
N ALA A 154 -5.44 -6.86 9.79
CA ALA A 154 -4.05 -6.45 9.69
C ALA A 154 -3.19 -7.53 9.03
N ARG A 155 -3.39 -8.81 9.37
CA ARG A 155 -2.71 -9.95 8.72
C ARG A 155 -3.03 -10.04 7.23
N LEU A 156 -4.31 -9.95 6.87
CA LEU A 156 -4.77 -9.91 5.47
C LEU A 156 -4.13 -8.74 4.71
N GLY A 157 -4.12 -7.55 5.33
CA GLY A 157 -3.47 -6.35 4.79
C GLY A 157 -1.95 -6.47 4.68
N ALA A 158 -1.30 -7.28 5.50
CA ALA A 158 0.14 -7.52 5.47
C ALA A 158 0.56 -8.71 4.57
N TRP A 159 -0.38 -9.28 3.81
CA TRP A 159 -0.17 -10.51 3.03
C TRP A 159 0.29 -11.71 3.85
N LEU A 160 -0.08 -11.80 5.12
CA LEU A 160 0.20 -12.99 5.93
C LEU A 160 -0.79 -14.13 5.60
N PRO A 161 -0.37 -15.40 5.75
CA PRO A 161 -1.26 -16.54 5.55
C PRO A 161 -2.53 -16.45 6.42
N PHE A 162 -3.66 -16.90 5.87
CA PHE A 162 -4.95 -16.96 6.54
C PHE A 162 -5.70 -18.25 6.16
N HIS A 163 -6.72 -18.60 6.93
CA HIS A 163 -7.62 -19.72 6.62
C HIS A 163 -9.08 -19.24 6.66
N GLU A 164 -9.91 -19.66 5.71
CA GLU A 164 -11.32 -19.21 5.66
C GLU A 164 -12.09 -19.49 6.96
N ALA A 165 -11.83 -20.64 7.60
CA ALA A 165 -12.39 -21.00 8.92
C ALA A 165 -12.07 -20.00 10.04
N GLU A 166 -11.05 -19.13 9.90
CA GLU A 166 -10.81 -18.06 10.88
C GLU A 166 -11.98 -17.08 10.95
N ALA A 167 -12.71 -16.89 9.84
CA ALA A 167 -13.90 -16.03 9.80
C ALA A 167 -15.07 -16.61 10.62
N GLU A 168 -15.12 -17.92 10.80
CA GLU A 168 -16.19 -18.64 11.52
C GLU A 168 -16.08 -18.47 13.04
N ARG A 169 -14.97 -17.88 13.50
CA ARG A 169 -14.72 -17.57 14.92
C ARG A 169 -15.36 -16.26 15.36
N PHE A 170 -15.89 -15.47 14.43
CA PHE A 170 -16.50 -14.18 14.71
C PHE A 170 -18.03 -14.23 14.66
N GLY A 171 -18.67 -13.22 15.25
CA GLY A 171 -20.08 -12.96 15.01
C GLY A 171 -20.37 -12.64 13.55
N ALA A 172 -21.65 -12.75 13.16
CA ALA A 172 -22.09 -12.67 11.76
C ALA A 172 -21.56 -11.43 11.01
N PHE A 173 -21.52 -10.26 11.68
CA PHE A 173 -21.03 -9.03 11.09
C PHE A 173 -19.53 -9.08 10.74
N HIS A 174 -18.66 -9.37 11.71
CA HIS A 174 -17.22 -9.45 11.49
C HIS A 174 -16.84 -10.62 10.56
N ALA A 175 -17.58 -11.74 10.61
CA ALA A 175 -17.43 -12.84 9.67
C ALA A 175 -17.68 -12.37 8.23
N ALA A 176 -18.80 -11.66 7.98
CA ALA A 176 -19.12 -11.10 6.67
C ALA A 176 -18.07 -10.10 6.18
N CYS A 177 -17.64 -9.16 7.02
CA CYS A 177 -16.55 -8.24 6.69
C CYS A 177 -15.24 -8.99 6.35
N THR A 178 -14.92 -10.04 7.11
CA THR A 178 -13.73 -10.87 6.88
C THR A 178 -13.80 -11.59 5.54
N TRP A 179 -14.95 -12.18 5.18
CA TRP A 179 -15.14 -12.81 3.87
C TRP A 179 -14.95 -11.83 2.72
N VAL A 180 -15.42 -10.57 2.85
CA VAL A 180 -15.18 -9.54 1.82
C VAL A 180 -13.68 -9.26 1.64
N HIS A 181 -12.93 -9.13 2.73
CA HIS A 181 -11.48 -8.91 2.66
C HIS A 181 -10.70 -10.12 2.11
N MET A 182 -11.08 -11.33 2.50
CA MET A 182 -10.54 -12.57 1.95
C MET A 182 -10.88 -12.70 0.46
N ALA A 183 -12.11 -12.35 0.04
CA ALA A 183 -12.50 -12.39 -1.35
C ALA A 183 -11.66 -11.44 -2.21
N ARG A 184 -11.43 -10.22 -1.73
CA ARG A 184 -10.54 -9.28 -2.42
C ARG A 184 -9.13 -9.86 -2.56
N ARG A 185 -8.67 -10.57 -1.54
CA ARG A 185 -7.38 -11.21 -1.54
C ARG A 185 -7.30 -12.35 -2.57
N TYR A 186 -8.26 -13.26 -2.59
CA TYR A 186 -8.34 -14.33 -3.59
C TYR A 186 -8.39 -13.77 -5.02
N ASP A 187 -9.20 -12.74 -5.27
CA ASP A 187 -9.26 -12.09 -6.58
C ASP A 187 -7.91 -11.51 -7.03
N LEU A 188 -7.16 -10.88 -6.11
CA LEU A 188 -5.82 -10.38 -6.41
C LEU A 188 -4.84 -11.50 -6.79
N GLU A 189 -4.97 -12.68 -6.18
CA GLU A 189 -4.17 -13.89 -6.44
C GLU A 189 -4.66 -14.69 -7.67
N GLY A 190 -5.74 -14.24 -8.31
CA GLY A 190 -6.35 -14.87 -9.48
C GLY A 190 -7.39 -15.94 -9.17
N GLU A 191 -7.65 -16.21 -7.90
CA GLU A 191 -8.62 -17.20 -7.42
C GLU A 191 -10.06 -16.62 -7.47
N SER A 192 -10.49 -16.23 -8.68
CA SER A 192 -11.75 -15.49 -8.92
C SER A 192 -13.00 -16.26 -8.51
N ALA A 193 -12.99 -17.59 -8.63
CA ALA A 193 -14.10 -18.44 -8.22
C ALA A 193 -14.29 -18.44 -6.69
N ASP A 194 -13.18 -18.56 -5.94
CA ASP A 194 -13.17 -18.49 -4.49
C ASP A 194 -13.58 -17.10 -3.99
N ALA A 195 -13.08 -16.05 -4.65
CA ALA A 195 -13.53 -14.68 -4.40
C ALA A 195 -15.04 -14.52 -4.60
N GLY A 196 -15.60 -15.04 -5.71
CA GLY A 196 -17.03 -15.02 -6.00
C GLY A 196 -17.85 -15.69 -4.91
N ARG A 197 -17.48 -16.91 -4.53
CA ARG A 197 -18.13 -17.67 -3.44
C ARG A 197 -18.17 -16.89 -2.12
N LEU A 198 -17.06 -16.25 -1.75
CA LEU A 198 -16.99 -15.49 -0.49
C LEU A 198 -17.82 -14.20 -0.54
N LEU A 199 -17.87 -13.50 -1.69
CA LEU A 199 -18.75 -12.34 -1.86
C LEU A 199 -20.23 -12.73 -1.81
N GLU A 200 -20.60 -13.88 -2.38
CA GLU A 200 -21.96 -14.42 -2.28
C GLU A 200 -22.31 -14.78 -0.83
N ARG A 201 -21.38 -15.46 -0.11
CA ARG A 201 -21.55 -15.79 1.31
C ARG A 201 -21.75 -14.54 2.17
N ALA A 202 -20.93 -13.49 1.96
CA ALA A 202 -21.09 -12.21 2.64
C ALA A 202 -22.40 -11.49 2.28
N GLY A 203 -22.84 -11.58 1.02
CA GLY A 203 -24.13 -11.03 0.58
C GLY A 203 -25.32 -11.73 1.23
N ALA A 204 -25.29 -13.06 1.36
CA ALA A 204 -26.34 -13.84 2.01
C ALA A 204 -26.48 -13.51 3.50
N ALA A 205 -25.38 -13.14 4.17
CA ALA A 205 -25.39 -12.77 5.58
C ALA A 205 -26.14 -11.45 5.87
N LEU A 206 -26.30 -10.56 4.88
CA LEU A 206 -26.92 -9.24 5.06
C LEU A 206 -28.32 -9.31 5.68
N GLY A 207 -29.12 -10.32 5.32
CA GLY A 207 -30.50 -10.47 5.81
C GLY A 207 -30.62 -10.74 7.31
N GLY A 208 -29.53 -11.19 7.95
CA GLY A 208 -29.50 -11.46 9.39
C GLY A 208 -28.85 -10.36 10.23
N LEU A 209 -28.37 -9.28 9.61
CA LEU A 209 -27.62 -8.23 10.31
C LEU A 209 -28.51 -7.03 10.70
N PRO A 210 -28.23 -6.36 11.84
CA PRO A 210 -28.75 -5.03 12.15
C PRO A 210 -28.53 -4.04 11.00
N SER A 211 -29.43 -3.06 10.84
CA SER A 211 -29.43 -2.16 9.67
C SER A 211 -28.10 -1.42 9.43
N ALA A 212 -27.41 -0.97 10.49
CA ALA A 212 -26.14 -0.26 10.35
C ALA A 212 -24.99 -1.20 9.95
N GLU A 213 -24.96 -2.41 10.52
CA GLU A 213 -24.00 -3.46 10.18
C GLU A 213 -24.20 -3.97 8.75
N ALA A 214 -25.46 -4.21 8.36
CA ALA A 214 -25.84 -4.58 7.01
C ALA A 214 -25.40 -3.50 6.00
N ALA A 215 -25.60 -2.21 6.31
CA ALA A 215 -25.15 -1.11 5.46
C ALA A 215 -23.62 -1.08 5.31
N HIS A 216 -22.88 -1.33 6.39
CA HIS A 216 -21.42 -1.40 6.33
C HIS A 216 -20.92 -2.57 5.48
N VAL A 217 -21.46 -3.77 5.66
CA VAL A 217 -21.10 -4.94 4.83
C VAL A 217 -21.47 -4.70 3.37
N ALA A 218 -22.65 -4.14 3.08
CA ALA A 218 -23.07 -3.80 1.73
C ALA A 218 -22.15 -2.76 1.07
N PHE A 219 -21.69 -1.76 1.82
CA PHE A 219 -20.68 -0.80 1.37
C PHE A 219 -19.36 -1.49 1.00
N LEU A 220 -18.84 -2.37 1.86
CA LEU A 220 -17.59 -3.12 1.60
C LEU A 220 -17.71 -4.06 0.39
N LEU A 221 -18.86 -4.72 0.24
CA LEU A 221 -19.17 -5.55 -0.93
C LEU A 221 -19.12 -4.72 -2.22
N ALA A 222 -19.76 -3.55 -2.21
CA ALA A 222 -19.77 -2.65 -3.36
C ALA A 222 -18.36 -2.10 -3.68
N ASP A 223 -17.58 -1.67 -2.68
CA ASP A 223 -16.19 -1.23 -2.90
C ASP A 223 -15.31 -2.37 -3.47
N THR A 224 -15.45 -3.58 -2.93
CA THR A 224 -14.67 -4.72 -3.43
C THR A 224 -15.04 -5.07 -4.87
N ARG A 225 -16.34 -5.08 -5.20
CA ARG A 225 -16.82 -5.30 -6.58
C ARG A 225 -16.39 -4.17 -7.53
N TYR A 226 -16.40 -2.93 -7.06
CA TYR A 226 -15.87 -1.78 -7.81
C TYR A 226 -14.40 -2.01 -8.20
N LEU A 227 -13.59 -2.46 -7.24
CA LEU A 227 -12.18 -2.71 -7.47
C LEU A 227 -11.95 -3.87 -8.45
N ILE A 228 -12.69 -4.97 -8.30
CA ILE A 228 -12.67 -6.11 -9.22
C ILE A 228 -13.03 -5.67 -10.65
N ALA A 229 -14.14 -4.94 -10.80
CA ALA A 229 -14.57 -4.41 -12.09
C ALA A 229 -13.50 -3.51 -12.72
N GLY A 230 -12.88 -2.63 -11.93
CA GLY A 230 -11.80 -1.76 -12.40
C GLY A 230 -10.57 -2.53 -12.88
N ASP A 231 -10.24 -3.63 -12.22
CA ASP A 231 -9.12 -4.49 -12.60
C ASP A 231 -9.42 -5.34 -13.86
N ARG A 232 -10.71 -5.58 -14.14
CA ARG A 232 -11.20 -6.22 -15.37
C ARG A 232 -11.46 -5.24 -16.51
N GLY A 233 -11.39 -3.93 -16.24
CA GLY A 233 -11.70 -2.90 -17.21
C GLY A 233 -13.19 -2.74 -17.50
N GLU A 234 -14.06 -3.12 -16.56
CA GLU A 234 -15.52 -3.06 -16.70
C GLU A 234 -16.06 -1.73 -16.16
N ARG A 235 -15.90 -0.62 -16.90
CA ARG A 235 -16.27 0.72 -16.40
C ARG A 235 -17.73 0.83 -15.96
N HIS A 236 -18.65 0.28 -16.75
CA HIS A 236 -20.07 0.33 -16.41
C HIS A 236 -20.35 -0.39 -15.08
N ALA A 237 -19.71 -1.55 -14.84
CA ALA A 237 -19.81 -2.23 -13.56
C ALA A 237 -19.23 -1.38 -12.41
N MET A 238 -18.12 -0.65 -12.64
CA MET A 238 -17.60 0.31 -11.65
C MET A 238 -18.62 1.41 -11.32
N GLU A 239 -19.31 1.96 -12.32
CA GLU A 239 -20.34 2.99 -12.14
C GLU A 239 -21.51 2.46 -11.29
N VAL A 240 -22.02 1.26 -11.61
CA VAL A 240 -23.07 0.59 -10.82
C VAL A 240 -22.65 0.38 -9.37
N GLN A 241 -21.41 -0.09 -9.14
CA GLN A 241 -20.93 -0.30 -7.77
C GLN A 241 -20.69 1.03 -7.03
N LEU A 242 -20.26 2.08 -7.73
CA LEU A 242 -20.10 3.42 -7.14
C LEU A 242 -21.43 3.99 -6.66
N GLU A 243 -22.51 3.81 -7.43
CA GLU A 243 -23.86 4.19 -7.03
C GLU A 243 -24.31 3.40 -5.80
N ALA A 244 -24.07 2.09 -5.77
CA ALA A 244 -24.36 1.26 -4.62
C ALA A 244 -23.59 1.73 -3.36
N MET A 245 -22.29 2.02 -3.47
CA MET A 245 -21.49 2.56 -2.37
C MET A 245 -22.08 3.87 -1.84
N ALA A 246 -22.46 4.79 -2.73
CA ALA A 246 -23.05 6.07 -2.36
C ALA A 246 -24.38 5.90 -1.62
N ALA A 247 -25.20 4.91 -1.99
CA ALA A 247 -26.47 4.61 -1.31
C ALA A 247 -26.31 4.02 0.10
N PHE A 248 -25.17 3.38 0.40
CA PHE A 248 -24.88 2.81 1.73
C PHE A 248 -24.03 3.71 2.61
N ALA A 249 -23.20 4.58 2.05
CA ALA A 249 -22.25 5.43 2.78
C ALA A 249 -22.87 6.22 3.96
N PRO A 250 -24.04 6.88 3.84
CA PRO A 250 -24.63 7.64 4.95
C PRO A 250 -25.08 6.77 6.14
N ARG A 251 -25.20 5.46 5.94
CA ARG A 251 -25.70 4.50 6.94
C ARG A 251 -24.59 3.67 7.57
N THR A 252 -23.33 3.88 7.19
CA THR A 252 -22.20 3.17 7.82
C THR A 252 -21.86 3.79 9.17
N PRO A 253 -21.14 3.07 10.05
CA PRO A 253 -20.67 3.62 11.33
C PRO A 253 -19.69 4.80 11.21
N GLY A 254 -19.10 5.02 10.03
CA GLY A 254 -18.16 6.11 9.74
C GLY A 254 -18.51 6.79 8.42
N PRO A 255 -19.63 7.53 8.36
CA PRO A 255 -20.20 8.01 7.10
C PRO A 255 -19.27 8.99 6.38
N GLU A 256 -18.52 9.81 7.09
CA GLU A 256 -17.56 10.76 6.51
C GLU A 256 -16.43 10.03 5.76
N LEU A 257 -15.90 8.96 6.35
CA LEU A 257 -14.87 8.17 5.69
C LEU A 257 -15.45 7.42 4.48
N SER A 258 -16.63 6.81 4.62
CA SER A 258 -17.30 6.15 3.51
C SER A 258 -17.57 7.12 2.35
N GLU A 259 -17.97 8.35 2.65
CA GLU A 259 -18.14 9.42 1.65
C GLU A 259 -16.81 9.78 0.97
N ALA A 260 -15.72 9.92 1.73
CA ALA A 260 -14.41 10.19 1.16
C ALA A 260 -13.92 9.07 0.22
N ILE A 261 -14.18 7.80 0.57
CA ILE A 261 -13.89 6.65 -0.29
C ILE A 261 -14.75 6.71 -1.56
N VAL A 262 -16.04 7.03 -1.46
CA VAL A 262 -16.93 7.22 -2.63
C VAL A 262 -16.39 8.31 -3.56
N LEU A 263 -15.92 9.43 -3.02
CA LEU A 263 -15.32 10.51 -3.82
C LEU A 263 -14.01 10.07 -4.50
N LEU A 264 -13.16 9.31 -3.82
CA LEU A 264 -11.97 8.72 -4.45
C LEU A 264 -12.36 7.76 -5.59
N ARG A 265 -13.36 6.89 -5.39
CA ARG A 265 -13.83 5.94 -6.43
C ARG A 265 -14.47 6.67 -7.60
N ARG A 266 -15.26 7.72 -7.33
CA ARG A 266 -15.78 8.62 -8.37
C ARG A 266 -14.66 9.24 -9.20
N GLY A 267 -13.59 9.70 -8.55
CA GLY A 267 -12.41 10.19 -9.26
C GLY A 267 -11.77 9.12 -10.16
N GLY A 268 -11.76 7.87 -9.72
CA GLY A 268 -11.31 6.73 -10.54
C GLY A 268 -12.14 6.52 -11.81
N VAL A 269 -13.47 6.53 -11.69
CA VAL A 269 -14.40 6.41 -12.85
C VAL A 269 -14.22 7.59 -13.80
N GLN A 270 -14.14 8.82 -13.28
CA GLN A 270 -13.93 10.03 -14.08
C GLN A 270 -12.59 9.97 -14.83
N ALA A 271 -11.51 9.56 -14.17
CA ALA A 271 -10.21 9.39 -14.80
C ALA A 271 -10.23 8.32 -15.90
N ALA A 272 -10.92 7.19 -15.67
CA ALA A 272 -11.12 6.15 -16.66
C ALA A 272 -11.88 6.67 -17.91
N GLY A 273 -12.82 7.60 -17.70
CA GLY A 273 -13.52 8.32 -18.77
C GLY A 273 -12.77 9.51 -19.38
N GLY A 274 -11.53 9.80 -18.96
CA GLY A 274 -10.74 10.94 -19.44
C GLY A 274 -11.11 12.31 -18.83
N ALA A 275 -12.02 12.35 -17.87
CA ALA A 275 -12.45 13.58 -17.18
C ALA A 275 -11.49 13.94 -16.02
N PHE A 276 -10.22 14.19 -16.32
CA PHE A 276 -9.16 14.37 -15.30
C PHE A 276 -9.37 15.58 -14.38
N GLY A 277 -9.91 16.67 -14.92
CA GLY A 277 -10.23 17.86 -14.13
C GLY A 277 -11.26 17.56 -13.04
N ASP A 278 -12.21 16.69 -13.35
CA ASP A 278 -13.30 16.28 -12.44
C ASP A 278 -12.75 15.27 -11.43
N ALA A 279 -11.95 14.32 -11.89
CA ALA A 279 -11.26 13.36 -11.02
C ALA A 279 -10.44 14.05 -9.93
N ARG A 280 -9.66 15.08 -10.29
CA ARG A 280 -8.90 15.89 -9.33
C ARG A 280 -9.76 16.74 -8.41
N ARG A 281 -10.96 17.15 -8.83
CA ARG A 281 -11.93 17.81 -7.93
C ARG A 281 -12.42 16.80 -6.89
N SER A 282 -12.89 15.63 -7.32
CA SER A 282 -13.34 14.58 -6.41
C SER A 282 -12.25 14.11 -5.43
N MET A 283 -10.99 13.97 -5.87
CA MET A 283 -9.88 13.67 -4.95
C MET A 283 -9.64 14.79 -3.92
N ARG A 284 -9.67 16.07 -4.35
CA ARG A 284 -9.52 17.20 -3.41
C ARG A 284 -10.66 17.26 -2.40
N ASP A 285 -11.88 16.98 -2.84
CA ASP A 285 -13.04 16.96 -1.95
C ASP A 285 -12.96 15.77 -0.98
N ALA A 286 -12.53 14.59 -1.44
CA ALA A 286 -12.23 13.44 -0.57
C ALA A 286 -11.20 13.78 0.53
N LEU A 287 -10.16 14.53 0.19
CA LEU A 287 -9.12 14.97 1.14
C LEU A 287 -9.57 16.10 2.08
N ARG A 288 -10.64 16.84 1.73
CA ARG A 288 -11.20 17.93 2.55
C ARG A 288 -12.16 17.42 3.61
N ILE A 289 -12.83 16.30 3.37
CA ILE A 289 -13.68 15.67 4.38
C ILE A 289 -12.83 15.48 5.64
N ARG A 290 -13.29 16.06 6.75
CA ARG A 290 -12.52 16.29 7.98
C ARG A 290 -12.00 14.94 8.49
N GLN A 291 -10.77 14.61 8.14
CA GLN A 291 -10.17 13.33 8.51
C GLN A 291 -9.92 13.34 10.01
N THR A 292 -10.86 12.81 10.79
CA THR A 292 -10.59 12.33 12.14
C THR A 292 -9.68 11.10 12.00
N HIS A 293 -8.38 11.37 11.91
CA HIS A 293 -7.27 10.39 11.97
C HIS A 293 -7.10 9.43 10.76
N GLY A 294 -5.83 9.26 10.36
CA GLY A 294 -5.26 7.90 10.19
C GLY A 294 -5.41 7.14 8.87
N GLU A 295 -6.24 7.56 7.92
CA GLU A 295 -6.45 6.77 6.70
C GLU A 295 -5.39 7.02 5.62
N LEU A 296 -4.13 6.65 5.91
CA LEU A 296 -3.00 6.73 4.97
C LEU A 296 -3.30 6.03 3.64
N THR A 297 -4.16 5.00 3.66
CA THR A 297 -4.66 4.30 2.47
C THR A 297 -5.45 5.22 1.54
N LEU A 298 -6.36 6.04 2.06
CA LEU A 298 -7.13 6.99 1.27
C LEU A 298 -6.22 8.03 0.61
N VAL A 299 -5.27 8.58 1.38
CA VAL A 299 -4.29 9.55 0.89
C VAL A 299 -3.40 8.92 -0.19
N ALA A 300 -2.85 7.74 0.07
CA ALA A 300 -2.04 7.00 -0.90
C ALA A 300 -2.84 6.65 -2.16
N GLY A 301 -4.12 6.32 -2.03
CA GLY A 301 -5.03 6.11 -3.15
C GLY A 301 -5.23 7.36 -4.02
N CYS A 302 -5.42 8.54 -3.40
CA CYS A 302 -5.50 9.81 -4.13
C CYS A 302 -4.17 10.14 -4.83
N VAL A 303 -3.04 9.98 -4.14
CA VAL A 303 -1.71 10.23 -4.69
C VAL A 303 -1.42 9.32 -5.88
N LEU A 304 -1.75 8.04 -5.77
CA LEU A 304 -1.57 7.06 -6.84
C LEU A 304 -2.45 7.37 -8.05
N LEU A 305 -3.71 7.78 -7.84
CA LEU A 305 -4.60 8.17 -8.92
C LEU A 305 -4.11 9.44 -9.63
N ASP A 306 -3.64 10.45 -8.91
CA ASP A 306 -3.06 11.65 -9.53
C ASP A 306 -1.76 11.32 -10.29
N ALA A 307 -0.94 10.40 -9.76
CA ALA A 307 0.23 9.89 -10.47
C ALA A 307 -0.15 9.24 -11.81
N ALA A 308 -1.21 8.41 -11.83
CA ALA A 308 -1.69 7.78 -13.05
C ALA A 308 -2.23 8.81 -14.07
N ILE A 309 -2.96 9.82 -13.61
CA ILE A 309 -3.44 10.93 -14.46
C ILE A 309 -2.25 11.71 -15.04
N LEU A 310 -1.26 12.07 -14.23
CA LEU A 310 -0.07 12.81 -14.66
C LEU A 310 0.76 12.02 -15.67
N PHE A 311 0.88 10.70 -15.47
CA PHE A 311 1.58 9.83 -16.41
C PHE A 311 0.90 9.85 -17.78
N TYR A 312 -0.44 9.77 -17.79
CA TYR A 312 -1.22 9.88 -19.02
C TYR A 312 -1.10 11.25 -19.70
N GLU A 313 -1.06 12.33 -18.93
CA GLU A 313 -0.85 13.69 -19.44
C GLU A 313 0.59 13.93 -19.95
N GLY A 314 1.46 12.91 -19.93
CA GLY A 314 2.87 13.01 -20.33
C GLY A 314 3.77 13.72 -19.31
N ARG A 315 3.28 13.97 -18.10
CA ARG A 315 4.03 14.59 -17.00
C ARG A 315 4.78 13.53 -16.18
N THR A 316 5.58 12.72 -16.88
CA THR A 316 6.19 11.48 -16.38
C THR A 316 7.07 11.66 -15.14
N GLU A 317 7.88 12.72 -15.09
CA GLU A 317 8.73 13.02 -13.93
C GLU A 317 7.92 13.11 -12.63
N ARG A 318 6.82 13.88 -12.67
CA ARG A 318 5.96 14.08 -11.50
C ARG A 318 5.17 12.82 -11.17
N ALA A 319 4.73 12.08 -12.18
CA ALA A 319 4.07 10.80 -11.98
C ALA A 319 4.98 9.80 -11.25
N TRP A 320 6.26 9.72 -11.63
CA TRP A 320 7.25 8.88 -10.98
C TRP A 320 7.44 9.23 -9.50
N GLU A 321 7.58 10.53 -9.17
CA GLU A 321 7.72 11.00 -7.79
C GLU A 321 6.51 10.63 -6.91
N LEU A 322 5.30 10.82 -7.44
CA LEU A 322 4.07 10.51 -6.72
C LEU A 322 3.84 9.01 -6.58
N ALA A 323 4.11 8.21 -7.61
CA ALA A 323 4.02 6.75 -7.54
C ALA A 323 4.99 6.21 -6.47
N ARG A 324 6.23 6.71 -6.45
CA ARG A 324 7.21 6.37 -5.41
C ARG A 324 6.74 6.76 -4.01
N THR A 325 6.08 7.91 -3.88
CA THR A 325 5.51 8.35 -2.59
C THR A 325 4.35 7.45 -2.16
N ALA A 326 3.44 7.10 -3.07
CA ALA A 326 2.34 6.17 -2.78
C ALA A 326 2.88 4.79 -2.33
N ARG A 327 3.92 4.28 -3.01
CA ARG A 327 4.63 3.05 -2.61
C ARG A 327 5.20 3.14 -1.19
N ALA A 328 5.83 4.26 -0.85
CA ALA A 328 6.47 4.47 0.45
C ALA A 328 5.46 4.62 1.61
N VAL A 329 4.27 5.17 1.35
CA VAL A 329 3.22 5.39 2.37
C VAL A 329 2.51 4.09 2.75
N GLN A 330 2.40 3.15 1.82
CA GLN A 330 1.71 1.87 2.03
C GLN A 330 2.59 0.70 1.56
N PRO A 331 3.71 0.39 2.24
CA PRO A 331 4.66 -0.64 1.78
C PRO A 331 4.09 -2.06 1.77
N HIS A 332 2.94 -2.28 2.40
CA HIS A 332 2.31 -3.59 2.52
C HIS A 332 0.86 -3.63 2.02
N GLY A 333 0.25 -2.47 1.71
CA GLY A 333 -1.16 -2.40 1.32
C GLY A 333 -1.43 -3.19 0.03
N PRO A 334 -2.36 -4.17 0.03
CA PRO A 334 -2.42 -5.16 -1.03
C PRO A 334 -2.88 -4.64 -2.40
N GLU A 335 -3.45 -3.43 -2.42
CA GLU A 335 -3.94 -2.83 -3.65
C GLU A 335 -3.03 -1.72 -4.15
N LEU A 336 -2.54 -0.90 -3.22
CA LEU A 336 -1.81 0.32 -3.53
C LEU A 336 -0.34 0.04 -3.79
N PHE A 337 0.30 -0.81 -2.98
CA PHE A 337 1.72 -1.13 -3.16
C PHE A 337 2.01 -1.72 -4.55
N PRO A 338 1.27 -2.75 -5.02
CA PRO A 338 1.53 -3.36 -6.31
C PRO A 338 1.34 -2.39 -7.48
N SER A 339 0.24 -1.64 -7.43
CA SER A 339 -0.11 -0.62 -8.42
C SER A 339 0.91 0.52 -8.47
N ALA A 340 1.39 0.97 -7.31
CA ALA A 340 2.42 2.00 -7.21
C ALA A 340 3.77 1.52 -7.75
N CYS A 341 4.17 0.27 -7.46
CA CYS A 341 5.37 -0.33 -8.06
C CYS A 341 5.28 -0.39 -9.59
N ALA A 342 4.15 -0.84 -10.13
CA ALA A 342 3.94 -0.93 -11.58
C ALA A 342 4.00 0.46 -12.24
N LEU A 343 3.29 1.45 -11.70
CA LEU A 343 3.32 2.82 -12.24
C LEU A 343 4.70 3.48 -12.09
N GLU A 344 5.39 3.29 -10.96
CA GLU A 344 6.75 3.81 -10.76
C GLU A 344 7.73 3.18 -11.76
N SER A 345 7.66 1.86 -11.98
CA SER A 345 8.51 1.18 -12.97
C SER A 345 8.20 1.67 -14.38
N ALA A 346 6.92 1.79 -14.76
CA ALA A 346 6.52 2.31 -16.07
C ALA A 346 7.01 3.75 -16.29
N ALA A 347 6.86 4.63 -15.29
CA ALA A 347 7.34 6.00 -15.37
C ALA A 347 8.87 6.08 -15.42
N ALA A 348 9.59 5.24 -14.67
CA ALA A 348 11.04 5.17 -14.75
C ALA A 348 11.53 4.68 -16.12
N LEU A 349 10.85 3.68 -16.71
CA LEU A 349 11.17 3.19 -18.05
C LEU A 349 10.99 4.31 -19.09
N ALA A 350 9.88 5.03 -19.04
CA ALA A 350 9.60 6.18 -19.91
C ALA A 350 10.57 7.37 -19.74
N LEU A 351 11.28 7.44 -18.60
CA LEU A 351 12.30 8.46 -18.34
C LEU A 351 13.72 7.94 -18.61
N GLU A 352 13.88 6.70 -19.11
CA GLU A 352 15.16 6.01 -19.26
C GLU A 352 15.97 5.95 -17.95
N ARG A 353 15.27 5.85 -16.82
CA ARG A 353 15.88 5.78 -15.48
C ARG A 353 16.01 4.36 -14.98
N SER A 354 17.06 4.14 -14.19
CA SER A 354 17.15 2.94 -13.37
C SER A 354 15.98 2.89 -12.39
N TRP A 355 15.47 1.68 -12.18
CA TRP A 355 14.45 1.40 -11.20
C TRP A 355 14.80 0.07 -10.55
N GLU A 356 14.68 0.03 -9.24
CA GLU A 356 14.90 -1.18 -8.46
C GLU A 356 13.60 -1.55 -7.77
N ALA A 357 13.25 -2.83 -7.90
CA ALA A 357 12.16 -3.41 -7.13
C ALA A 357 12.48 -3.31 -5.63
N PRO A 358 11.46 -3.14 -4.76
CA PRO A 358 11.64 -3.20 -3.32
C PRO A 358 12.33 -4.49 -2.90
N ALA A 359 13.36 -4.39 -2.04
CA ALA A 359 14.20 -5.54 -1.64
C ALA A 359 13.46 -6.67 -0.88
N ALA A 360 12.21 -6.44 -0.46
CA ALA A 360 11.41 -7.39 0.30
C ALA A 360 9.92 -7.29 -0.07
N ALA A 361 9.59 -7.50 -1.35
CA ALA A 361 8.19 -7.61 -1.73
C ALA A 361 7.55 -8.84 -1.03
N PRO A 362 6.34 -8.73 -0.44
CA PRO A 362 5.71 -9.86 0.24
C PRO A 362 5.56 -11.05 -0.72
N ALA A 363 5.90 -12.28 -0.29
CA ALA A 363 5.85 -13.44 -1.20
C ALA A 363 4.51 -13.59 -1.92
N PRO A 364 3.36 -13.35 -1.27
CA PRO A 364 2.08 -13.44 -1.97
C PRO A 364 1.81 -12.32 -2.99
N PHE A 365 2.51 -11.17 -2.92
CA PHE A 365 2.44 -10.17 -3.99
C PHE A 365 2.93 -10.74 -5.33
N LEU A 366 3.89 -11.69 -5.31
CA LEU A 366 4.44 -12.33 -6.51
C LEU A 366 3.41 -13.17 -7.29
N ARG A 367 2.24 -13.45 -6.69
CA ARG A 367 1.15 -14.19 -7.35
C ARG A 367 0.07 -13.26 -7.89
N THR A 368 0.20 -11.95 -7.69
CA THR A 368 -0.88 -11.01 -8.00
C THR A 368 -0.88 -10.56 -9.44
N ARG A 369 -2.07 -10.23 -9.97
CA ARG A 369 -2.19 -9.60 -11.30
C ARG A 369 -1.32 -8.34 -11.47
N HIS A 370 -1.14 -7.56 -10.41
CA HIS A 370 -0.31 -6.37 -10.42
C HIS A 370 1.19 -6.69 -10.51
N TYR A 371 1.62 -7.80 -9.91
CA TYR A 371 2.98 -8.30 -10.14
C TYR A 371 3.13 -8.83 -11.57
N GLY A 372 2.12 -9.49 -12.12
CA GLY A 372 2.09 -9.82 -13.55
C GLY A 372 2.28 -8.59 -14.44
N LEU A 373 1.64 -7.46 -14.10
CA LEU A 373 1.80 -6.20 -14.82
C LEU A 373 3.23 -5.65 -14.67
N LEU A 374 3.78 -5.70 -13.46
CA LEU A 374 5.16 -5.30 -13.21
C LEU A 374 6.15 -6.15 -14.02
N GLN A 375 5.95 -7.47 -14.06
CA GLN A 375 6.78 -8.37 -14.87
C GLN A 375 6.66 -8.05 -16.36
N ALA A 376 5.46 -7.75 -16.87
CA ALA A 376 5.28 -7.29 -18.24
C ALA A 376 6.06 -5.99 -18.54
N ILE A 377 6.13 -5.05 -17.59
CA ILE A 377 6.96 -3.83 -17.71
C ILE A 377 8.46 -4.18 -17.68
N ASP A 378 8.87 -5.14 -16.84
CA ASP A 378 10.26 -5.59 -16.76
C ASP A 378 10.73 -6.27 -18.06
N VAL A 379 9.83 -6.92 -18.82
CA VAL A 379 10.14 -7.42 -20.18
C VAL A 379 10.66 -6.27 -21.05
N HIS A 380 9.95 -5.13 -21.08
CA HIS A 380 10.36 -3.97 -21.87
C HIS A 380 11.72 -3.43 -21.41
N ARG A 381 11.91 -3.31 -20.10
CA ARG A 381 13.16 -2.81 -19.51
C ARG A 381 14.35 -3.70 -19.88
N HIS A 382 14.21 -5.01 -19.71
CA HIS A 382 15.27 -5.97 -20.02
C HIS A 382 15.56 -6.05 -21.52
N ALA A 383 14.52 -6.10 -22.35
CA ALA A 383 14.67 -6.15 -23.80
C ALA A 383 15.31 -4.87 -24.37
N SER A 384 14.95 -3.69 -23.86
CA SER A 384 15.56 -2.41 -24.27
C SER A 384 17.05 -2.34 -23.91
N ALA A 385 17.45 -3.01 -22.82
CA ALA A 385 18.86 -3.14 -22.43
C ALA A 385 19.61 -4.27 -23.16
N GLY A 386 18.98 -4.94 -24.14
CA GLY A 386 19.56 -6.10 -24.84
C GLY A 386 19.61 -7.40 -24.02
N ASN A 387 19.03 -7.41 -22.83
CA ASN A 387 19.06 -8.54 -21.90
C ASN A 387 17.89 -9.50 -22.16
N LEU A 388 17.95 -10.24 -23.27
CA LEU A 388 16.85 -11.10 -23.72
C LEU A 388 16.50 -12.25 -22.77
N ALA A 389 17.48 -12.81 -22.06
CA ALA A 389 17.24 -13.92 -21.13
C ALA A 389 16.40 -13.50 -19.91
N PRO A 390 16.77 -12.43 -19.16
CA PRO A 390 15.89 -11.84 -18.15
C PRO A 390 14.51 -11.42 -18.68
N ALA A 391 14.44 -10.87 -19.90
CA ALA A 391 13.16 -10.50 -20.51
C ALA A 391 12.23 -11.72 -20.72
N ARG A 392 12.77 -12.86 -21.19
CA ARG A 392 12.00 -14.11 -21.33
C ARG A 392 11.53 -14.66 -19.98
N ALA A 393 12.36 -14.58 -18.94
CA ALA A 393 12.00 -15.02 -17.60
C ALA A 393 10.85 -14.17 -17.01
N ALA A 394 10.93 -12.86 -17.16
CA ALA A 394 9.86 -11.94 -16.76
C ALA A 394 8.55 -12.21 -17.52
N LEU A 395 8.64 -12.43 -18.85
CA LEU A 395 7.47 -12.76 -19.67
C LEU A 395 6.80 -14.06 -19.21
N ALA A 396 7.57 -15.12 -18.98
CA ALA A 396 7.05 -16.41 -18.50
C ALA A 396 6.35 -16.28 -17.13
N SER A 397 6.90 -15.45 -16.24
CA SER A 397 6.25 -15.13 -14.94
C SER A 397 4.92 -14.41 -15.15
N ALA A 398 4.88 -13.39 -16.01
CA ALA A 398 3.66 -12.64 -16.31
C ALA A 398 2.58 -13.52 -16.96
N GLU A 399 2.95 -14.41 -17.88
CA GLU A 399 2.04 -15.36 -18.55
C GLU A 399 1.44 -16.38 -17.58
N THR A 400 2.24 -16.87 -16.63
CA THR A 400 1.77 -17.76 -15.56
C THR A 400 0.67 -17.08 -14.74
N ILE A 401 0.89 -15.81 -14.37
CA ILE A 401 -0.06 -15.02 -13.57
C ILE A 401 -1.32 -14.67 -14.38
N VAL A 402 -1.19 -14.29 -15.65
CA VAL A 402 -2.34 -14.00 -16.53
C VAL A 402 -3.25 -15.20 -16.67
N THR A 403 -2.65 -16.39 -16.90
CA THR A 403 -3.41 -17.64 -17.06
C THR A 403 -4.24 -17.94 -15.82
N ALA A 404 -3.71 -17.63 -14.63
CA ALA A 404 -4.44 -17.78 -13.38
C ALA A 404 -5.48 -16.68 -13.12
N SER A 405 -5.25 -15.43 -13.56
CA SER A 405 -5.98 -14.26 -13.03
C SER A 405 -7.18 -13.77 -13.83
N ALA A 406 -7.55 -14.42 -14.94
CA ALA A 406 -8.72 -14.09 -15.79
C ALA A 406 -8.88 -12.59 -16.16
N GLY A 407 -7.81 -11.78 -16.03
CA GLY A 407 -7.85 -10.34 -16.20
C GLY A 407 -7.57 -9.95 -17.66
N PRO A 408 -8.57 -9.49 -18.43
CA PRO A 408 -8.38 -9.22 -19.86
C PRO A 408 -7.40 -8.07 -20.11
N LEU A 409 -7.37 -7.08 -19.22
CA LEU A 409 -6.42 -5.97 -19.28
C LEU A 409 -4.97 -6.43 -19.11
N LEU A 410 -4.71 -7.32 -18.14
CA LEU A 410 -3.38 -7.86 -17.93
C LEU A 410 -2.94 -8.72 -19.13
N ASN A 411 -3.86 -9.48 -19.73
CA ASN A 411 -3.59 -10.24 -20.94
C ASN A 411 -3.16 -9.33 -22.11
N ALA A 412 -3.79 -8.16 -22.27
CA ALA A 412 -3.37 -7.18 -23.26
C ALA A 412 -1.93 -6.70 -23.02
N TYR A 413 -1.56 -6.41 -21.76
CA TYR A 413 -0.18 -6.05 -21.40
C TYR A 413 0.84 -7.16 -21.68
N VAL A 414 0.52 -8.40 -21.31
CA VAL A 414 1.41 -9.54 -21.55
C VAL A 414 1.56 -9.80 -23.05
N THR A 415 0.48 -9.67 -23.83
CA THR A 415 0.54 -9.76 -25.30
C THR A 415 1.44 -8.67 -25.89
N HIS A 416 1.34 -7.43 -25.37
CA HIS A 416 2.22 -6.34 -25.79
C HIS A 416 3.68 -6.56 -25.41
N ALA A 417 3.95 -7.04 -24.19
CA ALA A 417 5.30 -7.39 -23.74
C ALA A 417 5.92 -8.50 -24.61
N ARG A 418 5.12 -9.50 -25.00
CA ARG A 418 5.53 -10.54 -25.95
C ARG A 418 5.86 -9.95 -27.33
N ALA A 419 5.04 -9.05 -27.85
CA ALA A 419 5.30 -8.35 -29.11
C ALA A 419 6.64 -7.61 -29.09
N PHE A 420 6.91 -6.87 -28.01
CA PHE A 420 8.15 -6.13 -27.82
C PHE A 420 9.37 -7.05 -27.73
N LEU A 421 9.25 -8.18 -27.02
CA LEU A 421 10.33 -9.17 -26.94
C LEU A 421 10.61 -9.84 -28.29
N ALA A 422 9.57 -10.14 -29.08
CA ALA A 422 9.70 -10.66 -30.44
C ALA A 422 10.43 -9.65 -31.33
N GLN A 423 10.06 -8.36 -31.26
CA GLN A 423 10.73 -7.29 -31.97
C GLN A 423 12.22 -7.18 -31.59
N ALA A 424 12.52 -7.16 -30.29
CA ALA A 424 13.90 -7.13 -29.79
C ALA A 424 14.72 -8.38 -30.16
N SER A 425 14.04 -9.50 -30.45
CA SER A 425 14.65 -10.74 -30.92
C SER A 425 14.76 -10.85 -32.45
N GLY A 426 14.39 -9.79 -33.20
CA GLY A 426 14.45 -9.77 -34.67
C GLY A 426 13.27 -10.46 -35.38
N GLN A 427 12.23 -10.85 -34.65
CA GLN A 427 11.06 -11.56 -35.17
C GLN A 427 9.95 -10.58 -35.62
N GLN A 428 10.25 -9.76 -36.63
CA GLN A 428 9.40 -8.63 -37.05
C GLN A 428 7.93 -9.00 -37.36
N ARG A 429 7.70 -10.07 -38.13
CA ARG A 429 6.34 -10.50 -38.51
C ARG A 429 5.51 -10.93 -37.31
N GLU A 430 6.13 -11.65 -36.37
CA GLU A 430 5.45 -12.08 -35.14
C GLU A 430 5.14 -10.88 -34.24
N ALA A 431 6.10 -9.96 -34.09
CA ALA A 431 5.92 -8.75 -33.33
C ALA A 431 4.73 -7.92 -33.86
N GLU A 432 4.64 -7.70 -35.17
CA GLU A 432 3.54 -6.95 -35.78
C GLU A 432 2.17 -7.58 -35.50
N ALA A 433 2.04 -8.90 -35.68
CA ALA A 433 0.80 -9.62 -35.38
C ALA A 433 0.42 -9.54 -33.90
N LEU A 434 1.40 -9.64 -33.00
CA LEU A 434 1.17 -9.53 -31.56
C LEU A 434 0.80 -8.10 -31.14
N PHE A 435 1.41 -7.08 -31.74
CA PHE A 435 1.04 -5.68 -31.50
C PHE A 435 -0.41 -5.44 -31.94
N GLN A 436 -0.81 -5.85 -33.14
CA GLN A 436 -2.20 -5.70 -33.61
C GLN A 436 -3.21 -6.39 -32.69
N ARG A 437 -2.87 -7.58 -32.18
CA ARG A 437 -3.69 -8.29 -31.20
C ARG A 437 -3.79 -7.54 -29.87
N ALA A 438 -2.66 -7.00 -29.37
CA ALA A 438 -2.65 -6.18 -28.17
C ALA A 438 -3.47 -4.90 -28.36
N GLU A 439 -3.38 -4.22 -29.51
CA GLU A 439 -4.20 -3.04 -29.85
C GLU A 439 -5.69 -3.35 -29.76
N THR A 440 -6.10 -4.44 -30.39
CA THR A 440 -7.51 -4.86 -30.41
C THR A 440 -8.00 -5.12 -28.99
N ALA A 441 -7.18 -5.78 -28.16
CA ALA A 441 -7.49 -6.02 -26.76
C ALA A 441 -7.56 -4.71 -25.95
N PHE A 442 -6.62 -3.79 -26.12
CA PHE A 442 -6.66 -2.50 -25.42
C PHE A 442 -7.85 -1.65 -25.85
N ALA A 443 -8.21 -1.64 -27.14
CA ALA A 443 -9.37 -0.92 -27.64
C ALA A 443 -10.68 -1.45 -27.03
N ALA A 444 -10.78 -2.77 -26.85
CA ALA A 444 -11.92 -3.41 -26.18
C ALA A 444 -12.05 -3.04 -24.69
N HIS A 445 -10.99 -2.51 -24.07
CA HIS A 445 -10.92 -2.13 -22.65
C HIS A 445 -10.45 -0.68 -22.45
N ALA A 446 -10.70 0.20 -23.42
CA ALA A 446 -10.19 1.57 -23.44
C ALA A 446 -10.77 2.46 -22.31
N ASP A 447 -11.80 1.97 -21.64
CA ASP A 447 -12.54 2.58 -20.53
C ASP A 447 -12.09 2.03 -19.15
N ALA A 448 -11.09 1.15 -19.10
CA ALA A 448 -10.60 0.58 -17.86
C ALA A 448 -10.05 1.63 -16.88
N ARG A 449 -10.11 1.35 -15.57
CA ARG A 449 -9.55 2.20 -14.50
C ARG A 449 -8.09 2.57 -14.73
N TRP A 450 -7.33 1.64 -15.29
CA TRP A 450 -5.91 1.79 -15.60
C TRP A 450 -5.65 2.17 -17.07
N ALA A 451 -6.68 2.54 -17.84
CA ALA A 451 -6.54 3.11 -19.18
C ALA A 451 -5.50 4.25 -19.27
N PRO A 452 -5.32 5.08 -18.22
CA PRO A 452 -4.23 6.02 -18.16
C PRO A 452 -2.82 5.40 -18.33
N LEU A 453 -2.56 4.25 -17.70
CA LEU A 453 -1.33 3.48 -17.90
C LEU A 453 -1.25 2.86 -19.32
N LEU A 454 -2.39 2.58 -19.95
CA LEU A 454 -2.45 1.98 -21.29
C LEU A 454 -2.03 2.96 -22.38
N ARG A 455 -2.49 4.21 -22.33
CA ARG A 455 -2.18 5.19 -23.40
C ARG A 455 -0.77 5.76 -23.31
N ALA A 456 -0.11 5.61 -22.17
CA ALA A 456 1.31 5.91 -22.02
C ALA A 456 2.23 4.95 -22.80
N ARG A 457 1.67 3.93 -23.48
CA ARG A 457 2.40 3.08 -24.43
C ARG A 457 3.04 3.87 -25.57
N ALA A 458 2.46 5.01 -25.96
CA ALA A 458 3.08 5.93 -26.91
C ALA A 458 4.41 6.53 -26.39
N VAL A 459 4.61 6.50 -25.07
CA VAL A 459 5.84 6.92 -24.39
C VAL A 459 6.85 5.76 -24.31
N LEU A 460 6.38 4.51 -24.24
CA LEU A 460 7.23 3.30 -24.23
C LEU A 460 7.66 2.81 -25.62
N ALA A 461 6.97 3.25 -26.68
CA ALA A 461 7.28 2.89 -28.07
C ALA A 461 8.28 3.84 -28.74
N ARG A 462 8.72 4.88 -28.03
CA ARG A 462 9.85 5.73 -28.40
C ARG A 462 11.10 5.16 -27.75
#